data_AF-A0A3P1WV82-F1
#
_entry.id   AF-A0A3P1WV82-F1
#
_cell.length_a   1.000
_cell.length_b   1.000
_cell.length_c   1.000
_cell.angle_alpha   90.00
_cell.angle_beta   90.00
_cell.angle_gamma   90.00
#
_symmetry.space_group_name_H-M   'P 1'
#
loop_
_entity.id
_entity.type
_entity.pdbx_description
1 polymer ?
#
loop_
_entity_poly.entity_id
_entity_poly.type
_entity_poly.pdbx_seq_one_letter_code
_entity_poly.pdbx_strand_id
1 'polypeptide(L)'
;MALEVRVYDEVTDIDPKVMWGLTFRQLIAAGAMVGVTALVVWRGASTGFVKDIPAWILGACAPFVLWAWTRPAGLRLERWLPHVTRAMLAPRRLLYVDDVIWKHQHKTRRSHVSRTARKEANQSEAGR
;
A
#
# COMPACT_ATOMS: atom_id res chain seq x y z
N MET A 1 23.67 -34.30 2.89
CA MET A 1 23.91 -32.89 3.32
C MET A 1 22.90 -32.02 2.58
N ALA A 2 22.18 -31.15 3.27
CA ALA A 2 21.13 -30.34 2.66
C ALA A 2 21.71 -29.03 2.11
N LEU A 3 21.25 -28.61 0.94
CA LEU A 3 21.63 -27.34 0.32
C LEU A 3 20.71 -26.22 0.86
N GLU A 4 21.12 -25.56 1.95
CA GLU A 4 20.41 -24.39 2.47
C GLU A 4 20.62 -23.18 1.56
N VAL A 5 19.65 -22.92 0.68
CA VAL A 5 19.60 -21.69 -0.10
C VAL A 5 18.97 -20.60 0.77
N ARG A 6 19.78 -19.62 1.21
CA ARG A 6 19.27 -18.41 1.86
C ARG A 6 18.58 -17.53 0.83
N VAL A 7 17.25 -17.55 0.85
CA VAL A 7 16.43 -16.53 0.20
C VAL A 7 16.56 -15.27 1.04
N TYR A 8 17.18 -14.24 0.47
CA TYR A 8 17.23 -12.92 1.08
C TYR A 8 15.89 -12.21 0.85
N ASP A 9 15.39 -11.49 1.86
CA ASP A 9 14.20 -10.65 1.70
C ASP A 9 14.44 -9.64 0.56
N GLU A 10 13.41 -9.42 -0.27
CA GLU A 10 13.52 -8.48 -1.38
C GLU A 10 13.81 -7.07 -0.86
N VAL A 11 14.66 -6.33 -1.58
CA VAL A 11 15.02 -4.93 -1.27
C VAL A 11 13.78 -4.02 -1.16
N THR A 12 12.66 -4.42 -1.76
CA THR A 12 11.34 -3.77 -1.71
C THR A 12 10.63 -3.84 -0.36
N ASP A 13 11.04 -4.76 0.55
CA ASP A 13 10.49 -4.94 1.90
C ASP A 13 11.35 -4.27 3.00
N ILE A 14 12.54 -3.78 2.64
CA ILE A 14 13.41 -3.04 3.57
C ILE A 14 12.78 -1.67 3.87
N ASP A 15 12.14 -1.57 5.03
CA ASP A 15 11.61 -0.32 5.57
C ASP A 15 12.76 0.61 6.02
N PRO A 16 12.96 1.80 5.42
CA PRO A 16 13.97 2.73 5.89
C PRO A 16 13.57 3.28 7.27
N LYS A 17 14.41 2.99 8.27
CA LYS A 17 14.31 3.56 9.60
C LYS A 17 14.87 4.98 9.55
N VAL A 18 14.00 5.98 9.67
CA VAL A 18 14.33 7.38 9.35
C VAL A 18 15.00 8.08 10.54
N MET A 19 14.43 7.96 11.74
CA MET A 19 14.99 8.51 12.99
C MET A 19 14.64 7.57 14.15
N TRP A 20 15.53 7.44 15.13
CA TRP A 20 15.36 6.59 16.33
C TRP A 20 14.91 5.14 16.06
N GLY A 21 15.25 4.58 14.89
CA GLY A 21 14.82 3.24 14.50
C GLY A 21 13.35 3.12 14.06
N LEU A 22 12.61 4.23 14.01
CA LEU A 22 11.21 4.30 13.59
C LEU A 22 11.07 4.49 12.07
N THR A 23 10.01 3.91 11.52
CA THR A 23 9.58 4.14 10.14
C THR A 23 8.92 5.52 9.99
N PHE A 24 8.90 6.06 8.78
CA PHE A 24 8.24 7.35 8.49
C PHE A 24 6.76 7.38 8.91
N ARG A 25 6.04 6.25 8.78
CA ARG A 25 4.65 6.10 9.25
C ARG A 25 4.52 6.28 10.76
N GLN A 26 5.45 5.72 11.53
CA GLN A 26 5.47 5.87 12.99
C GLN A 26 5.84 7.29 13.42
N LEU A 27 6.69 8.00 12.65
CA LEU A 27 6.99 9.41 12.90
C LEU A 27 5.78 10.32 12.64
N ILE A 28 5.05 10.12 11.53
CA ILE A 28 3.79 10.84 11.25
C ILE A 28 2.77 10.58 12.37
N ALA A 29 2.60 9.32 12.76
CA ALA A 29 1.67 8.97 13.83
C ALA A 29 2.09 9.58 15.18
N ALA A 30 3.37 9.56 15.54
CA ALA A 30 3.87 10.20 16.75
C ALA A 30 3.62 11.72 16.74
N GLY A 31 3.86 12.40 15.61
CA GLY A 31 3.55 13.82 15.44
C GLY A 31 2.05 14.11 15.59
N ALA A 32 1.19 13.30 14.96
CA ALA A 32 -0.26 13.42 15.07
C ALA A 32 -0.75 13.21 16.52
N MET A 33 -0.21 12.21 17.22
CA MET A 33 -0.50 11.92 18.63
C MET A 33 -0.14 13.08 19.56
N VAL A 34 1.02 13.71 19.35
CA VAL A 34 1.43 14.91 20.10
C VAL A 34 0.48 16.08 19.82
N GLY A 35 0.11 16.32 18.56
CA GLY A 35 -0.83 17.37 18.19
C GLY A 35 -2.23 17.18 18.79
N VAL A 36 -2.77 15.96 18.73
CA VAL A 36 -4.05 15.59 19.35
C VAL A 36 -3.99 15.75 20.87
N THR A 37 -2.92 15.30 21.51
CA THR A 37 -2.73 15.44 22.96
C THR A 37 -2.68 16.91 23.38
N ALA A 38 -1.93 17.75 22.65
CA ALA A 38 -1.87 19.18 22.90
C ALA A 38 -3.23 19.87 22.78
N LEU A 39 -4.04 19.49 21.77
CA LEU A 39 -5.39 20.01 21.57
C LEU A 39 -6.34 19.59 22.70
N VAL A 40 -6.31 18.32 23.12
CA VAL A 40 -7.11 17.82 24.27
C VAL A 40 -6.70 18.51 25.57
N VAL A 41 -5.41 18.69 25.83
CA VAL A 41 -4.92 19.40 27.03
C VAL A 41 -5.32 20.88 27.01
N TRP A 42 -5.16 21.57 25.88
CA TRP A 42 -5.62 22.96 25.70
C TRP A 42 -7.12 23.11 25.96
N ARG A 43 -7.93 22.20 25.40
CA ARG A 43 -9.38 22.19 25.56
C ARG A 43 -9.81 21.85 26.99
N GLY A 44 -9.12 20.92 27.63
CA GLY A 44 -9.33 20.57 29.04
C GLY A 44 -9.02 21.74 29.97
N ALA A 45 -7.89 22.43 29.74
CA ALA A 45 -7.53 23.63 30.48
C ALA A 45 -8.56 24.77 30.31
N SER A 46 -9.09 24.97 29.10
CA SER A 46 -10.08 26.03 28.84
C SER A 46 -11.51 25.74 29.32
N THR A 47 -11.81 24.50 29.74
CA THR A 47 -13.14 24.15 30.31
C THR A 47 -13.11 23.47 31.68
N GLY A 48 -11.95 23.33 32.31
CA GLY A 48 -11.83 22.82 33.69
C GLY A 48 -12.00 21.30 33.86
N PHE A 49 -12.23 20.53 32.79
CA PHE A 49 -12.39 19.07 32.81
C PHE A 49 -11.05 18.31 32.97
N VAL A 50 -10.25 18.68 33.97
CA VAL A 50 -8.88 18.15 34.15
C VAL A 50 -8.86 16.63 34.41
N LYS A 51 -9.91 16.09 35.05
CA LYS A 51 -9.99 14.67 35.43
C LYS A 51 -10.17 13.72 34.25
N ASP A 52 -10.83 14.16 33.17
CA ASP A 52 -11.19 13.30 32.04
C ASP A 52 -10.16 13.35 30.90
N ILE A 53 -9.25 14.33 30.91
CA ILE A 53 -8.14 14.48 29.96
C ILE A 53 -7.43 13.15 29.62
N PRO A 54 -6.97 12.32 30.59
CA PRO A 54 -6.28 11.07 30.26
C PRO A 54 -7.14 10.06 29.50
N ALA A 55 -8.45 9.99 29.78
CA ALA A 55 -9.36 9.10 29.06
C ALA A 55 -9.60 9.59 27.62
N TRP A 56 -9.76 10.90 27.42
CA TRP A 56 -9.88 11.51 26.10
C TRP A 56 -8.61 11.35 25.25
N ILE A 57 -7.43 11.52 25.86
CA ILE A 57 -6.14 11.25 25.19
C ILE A 57 -6.11 9.77 24.77
N LEU A 58 -6.37 8.82 25.67
CA LEU A 58 -6.28 7.39 25.37
C LEU A 58 -7.20 6.99 24.20
N GLY A 59 -8.46 7.45 24.23
CA GLY A 59 -9.44 7.18 23.18
C GLY A 59 -9.09 7.81 21.83
N ALA A 60 -8.59 9.05 21.83
CA ALA A 60 -8.17 9.73 20.61
C ALA A 60 -6.86 9.18 20.03
N CYS A 61 -5.96 8.68 20.89
CA CYS A 61 -4.66 8.13 20.52
C CYS A 61 -4.70 6.68 20.01
N ALA A 62 -5.57 5.84 20.58
CA ALA A 62 -5.72 4.43 20.20
C ALA A 62 -5.76 4.15 18.68
N PRO A 63 -6.57 4.85 17.85
CA PRO A 63 -6.62 4.59 16.41
C PRO A 63 -5.30 4.91 15.68
N PHE A 64 -4.55 5.94 16.11
CA PHE A 64 -3.26 6.27 15.51
C PHE A 64 -2.19 5.23 15.83
N VAL A 65 -2.15 4.73 17.07
CA VAL A 65 -1.23 3.64 17.47
C VAL A 65 -1.56 2.37 16.68
N LEU A 66 -2.84 2.00 16.58
CA LEU A 66 -3.29 0.88 15.76
C LEU A 66 -2.89 1.06 14.30
N TRP A 67 -3.14 2.21 13.67
CA TRP A 67 -2.73 2.46 12.28
C TRP A 67 -1.21 2.42 12.07
N ALA A 68 -0.44 2.95 13.03
CA ALA A 68 1.02 3.03 12.96
C ALA A 68 1.71 1.68 13.12
N TRP A 69 1.18 0.78 13.95
CA TRP A 69 1.79 -0.53 14.26
C TRP A 69 1.14 -1.73 13.57
N THR A 70 -0.11 -1.64 13.08
CA THR A 70 -0.73 -2.77 12.36
C THR A 70 -0.04 -3.04 11.02
N ARG A 71 0.31 -4.32 10.81
CA ARG A 71 0.78 -4.91 9.54
C ARG A 71 -0.07 -6.16 9.26
N PRO A 72 -1.31 -6.03 8.76
CA PRO A 72 -2.28 -7.13 8.72
C PRO A 72 -1.88 -8.33 7.84
N ALA A 73 -0.88 -8.17 6.98
CA ALA A 73 -0.33 -9.25 6.14
C ALA A 73 1.18 -9.05 5.87
N GLY A 74 1.94 -8.53 6.85
CA GLY A 74 3.33 -8.07 6.67
C GLY A 74 3.47 -6.75 5.87
N LEU A 75 2.67 -6.61 4.82
CA LEU A 75 2.53 -5.43 3.97
C LEU A 75 2.16 -4.16 4.74
N ARG A 76 2.76 -3.01 4.35
CA ARG A 76 2.30 -1.67 4.76
C ARG A 76 0.82 -1.48 4.42
N LEU A 77 0.05 -0.90 5.34
CA LEU A 77 -1.41 -0.74 5.22
C LEU A 77 -1.80 0.09 3.97
N GLU A 78 -0.99 1.07 3.58
CA GLU A 78 -1.12 1.87 2.34
C GLU A 78 -1.08 1.05 1.05
N ARG A 79 -0.35 -0.07 1.02
CA ARG A 79 -0.22 -0.96 -0.14
C ARG A 79 -1.22 -2.12 -0.08
N TRP A 80 -1.55 -2.56 1.14
CA TRP A 80 -2.57 -3.58 1.41
C TRP A 80 -4.00 -3.09 1.13
N LEU A 81 -4.37 -1.90 1.60
CA LEU A 81 -5.72 -1.34 1.50
C LEU A 81 -6.23 -1.20 0.04
N PRO A 82 -5.49 -0.63 -0.93
CA PRO A 82 -5.93 -0.58 -2.32
C PRO A 82 -5.96 -1.97 -2.98
N HIS A 83 -5.18 -2.94 -2.49
CA HIS A 83 -5.22 -4.31 -2.99
C HIS A 83 -6.47 -5.04 -2.49
N VAL A 84 -6.78 -4.96 -1.19
CA VAL A 84 -7.96 -5.60 -0.59
C VAL A 84 -9.26 -4.94 -1.05
N THR A 85 -9.32 -3.61 -1.13
CA THR A 85 -10.52 -2.94 -1.66
C THR A 85 -10.78 -3.33 -3.12
N ARG A 86 -9.74 -3.41 -3.96
CA ARG A 86 -9.87 -3.96 -5.33
C ARG A 86 -10.28 -5.43 -5.33
N ALA A 87 -9.74 -6.27 -4.45
CA ALA A 87 -10.10 -7.69 -4.38
C ALA A 87 -11.53 -7.94 -3.86
N MET A 88 -12.05 -7.07 -3.00
CA MET A 88 -13.44 -7.11 -2.49
C MET A 88 -14.44 -6.53 -3.50
N LEU A 89 -14.08 -5.44 -4.18
CA LEU A 89 -14.92 -4.77 -5.19
C LEU A 89 -14.83 -5.43 -6.58
N ALA A 90 -13.83 -6.29 -6.81
CA ALA A 90 -13.69 -7.03 -8.05
C ALA A 90 -14.92 -7.95 -8.26
N PRO A 91 -15.60 -7.89 -9.42
CA PRO A 91 -16.62 -8.86 -9.75
C PRO A 91 -16.00 -10.26 -9.77
N ARG A 92 -16.37 -11.09 -8.80
CA ARG A 92 -15.91 -12.49 -8.72
C ARG A 92 -16.50 -13.29 -9.88
N ARG A 93 -15.80 -13.32 -11.00
CA ARG A 93 -16.05 -14.30 -12.06
C ARG A 93 -15.70 -15.69 -11.53
N LEU A 94 -16.71 -16.51 -11.33
CA LEU A 94 -16.56 -17.95 -11.19
C LEU A 94 -15.98 -18.48 -12.51
N LEU A 95 -14.68 -18.80 -12.52
CA LEU A 95 -14.04 -19.53 -13.60
C LEU A 95 -14.29 -21.01 -13.35
N TYR A 96 -15.12 -21.62 -14.20
CA TYR A 96 -15.31 -23.06 -14.19
C TYR A 96 -14.06 -23.74 -14.76
N VAL A 97 -13.78 -24.98 -14.33
CA VAL A 97 -12.51 -25.68 -14.62
C VAL A 97 -12.23 -25.85 -16.12
N ASP A 98 -13.27 -25.87 -16.96
CA ASP A 98 -13.16 -25.99 -18.42
C ASP A 98 -12.87 -24.67 -19.17
N ASP A 99 -12.94 -23.51 -18.49
CA ASP A 99 -12.63 -22.22 -19.11
C ASP A 99 -11.12 -21.96 -19.19
N VAL A 100 -10.54 -22.24 -20.37
CA VAL A 100 -9.12 -22.00 -20.67
C VAL A 100 -8.73 -20.51 -20.56
N ILE A 101 -8.14 -20.18 -19.42
CA ILE A 101 -7.61 -18.87 -18.96
C ILE A 101 -6.85 -18.08 -20.06
N TRP A 102 -6.15 -18.78 -20.95
CA TRP A 102 -5.19 -18.19 -21.88
C TRP A 102 -5.77 -17.59 -23.18
N LYS A 103 -7.05 -17.77 -23.49
CA LYS A 103 -7.62 -17.35 -24.80
C LYS A 103 -7.59 -15.84 -25.07
N HIS A 104 -7.60 -14.98 -24.05
CA HIS A 104 -7.71 -13.51 -24.25
C HIS A 104 -6.39 -12.76 -24.51
N GLN A 105 -5.23 -13.28 -24.13
CA GLN A 105 -3.93 -12.58 -24.27
C GLN A 105 -3.40 -12.53 -25.71
N HIS A 106 -3.82 -13.43 -26.59
CA HIS A 106 -3.24 -13.55 -27.94
C HIS A 106 -3.67 -12.47 -28.94
N LYS A 107 -4.79 -11.75 -28.72
CA LYS A 107 -5.27 -10.73 -29.67
C LYS A 107 -4.46 -9.43 -29.60
N THR A 108 -4.13 -8.94 -28.41
CA THR A 108 -3.43 -7.65 -28.20
C THR A 108 -1.96 -7.69 -28.64
N ARG A 109 -1.25 -8.81 -28.47
CA ARG A 109 0.16 -8.89 -28.87
C ARG A 109 0.36 -8.92 -30.38
N ARG A 110 -0.51 -9.62 -31.13
CA ARG A 110 -0.48 -9.64 -32.62
C ARG A 110 -0.77 -8.26 -33.23
N SER A 111 -1.73 -7.51 -32.67
CA SER A 111 -2.11 -6.20 -33.23
C SER A 111 -1.08 -5.09 -32.99
N HIS A 112 -0.24 -5.21 -31.96
CA HIS A 112 0.89 -4.28 -31.79
C HIS A 112 2.01 -4.55 -32.81
N VAL A 113 2.42 -5.82 -32.97
CA VAL A 113 3.50 -6.21 -33.90
C VAL A 113 3.17 -5.84 -35.35
N SER A 114 1.91 -6.01 -35.79
CA SER A 114 1.50 -5.62 -37.15
C SER A 114 1.46 -4.10 -37.38
N ARG A 115 1.31 -3.29 -36.33
CA ARG A 115 1.30 -1.81 -36.44
C ARG A 115 2.70 -1.19 -36.44
N THR A 116 3.67 -1.77 -35.75
CA THR A 116 5.07 -1.35 -35.85
C THR A 116 5.66 -1.74 -37.21
N ALA A 117 5.50 -2.99 -37.64
CA ALA A 117 5.98 -3.45 -38.95
C ALA A 117 5.42 -2.62 -40.12
N ARG A 118 4.14 -2.22 -40.07
CA ARG A 118 3.54 -1.34 -41.09
C ARG A 118 4.08 0.09 -41.05
N LYS A 119 4.45 0.62 -39.87
CA LYS A 119 5.08 1.95 -39.77
C LYS A 119 6.49 1.94 -40.37
N GLU A 120 7.28 0.92 -40.06
CA GLU A 120 8.64 0.74 -40.58
C GLU A 120 8.65 0.63 -42.12
N ALA A 121 7.70 -0.12 -42.70
CA ALA A 121 7.51 -0.19 -44.15
C ALA A 121 7.24 1.20 -44.78
N ASN A 122 6.20 1.90 -44.31
CA ASN A 122 5.85 3.25 -44.80
C ASN A 122 6.99 4.27 -44.63
N GLN A 123 7.80 4.15 -43.57
CA GLN A 123 8.93 5.05 -43.34
C GLN A 123 10.11 4.76 -44.30
N SER A 124 10.24 3.53 -44.79
CA SER A 124 11.24 3.17 -45.81
C SER A 124 10.85 3.63 -47.23
N GLU A 125 9.55 3.76 -47.53
CA GLU A 125 9.05 4.28 -48.81
C GLU A 125 9.11 5.81 -48.89
N ALA A 126 8.91 6.50 -47.76
CA ALA A 126 8.99 7.97 -47.68
C ALA A 126 10.43 8.53 -47.62
N GLY A 127 11.45 7.67 -47.66
CA GLY A 127 12.88 8.03 -47.60
C GLY A 127 13.65 7.75 -48.90
N ARG A 128 12.95 7.61 -50.03
CA ARG A 128 13.48 7.45 -51.38
C ARG A 128 12.92 8.51 -52.31
#